data_AF-A0A8T0KA01-F1
#
_entry.id   AF-A0A8T0KA01-F1
#
_cell.length_a   1.000
_cell.length_b   1.000
_cell.length_c   1.000
_cell.angle_alpha   90.00
_cell.angle_beta   90.00
_cell.angle_gamma   90.00
#
_symmetry.space_group_name_H-M   'P 1'
#
loop_
_entity.id
_entity.type
_entity.pdbx_description
1 polymer ?
#
loop_
_entity_poly.entity_id
_entity_poly.type
_entity_poly.pdbx_seq_one_letter_code
_entity_poly.pdbx_strand_id
1 'polypeptide(L)'
;MEEPVVSSSNSKRVGMKKYFVFHVGEDATAIKTNWIMQEYRLSDSASSTRSSKRKPQPKSDYNKWVICRVYERNGEEDNGTELSCLDEVFLSLDDDLDEISLPN
;
A
#
# COMPACT_ATOMS: atom_id res chain seq x y z
N MET A 1 1.03 -2.10 -10.37
CA MET A 1 1.93 -1.42 -11.33
C MET A 1 3.34 -1.43 -10.75
N GLU A 2 4.34 -1.77 -11.57
CA GLU A 2 5.76 -1.80 -11.16
C GLU A 2 6.56 -0.76 -11.95
N GLU A 3 7.38 0.03 -11.26
CA GLU A 3 8.11 1.18 -11.81
C GLU A 3 9.59 1.14 -11.37
N PRO A 4 10.55 1.55 -12.23
CA PRO A 4 11.95 1.61 -11.85
C PRO A 4 12.24 2.79 -10.92
N VAL A 5 13.08 2.56 -9.89
CA VAL A 5 13.63 3.63 -9.05
C VAL A 5 15.01 4.00 -9.57
N VAL A 6 15.20 5.27 -9.94
CA VAL A 6 16.46 5.79 -10.50
C VAL A 6 17.09 6.81 -9.56
N SER A 7 18.42 6.83 -9.49
CA SER A 7 19.15 7.88 -8.77
C SER A 7 19.09 9.19 -9.54
N SER A 8 18.84 10.30 -8.85
CA SER A 8 18.86 11.65 -9.43
C SER A 8 20.24 12.08 -9.94
N SER A 9 21.31 11.50 -9.41
CA SER A 9 22.68 11.94 -9.68
C SER A 9 23.26 11.42 -11.00
N ASN A 10 22.86 10.21 -11.41
CA ASN A 10 23.45 9.52 -12.56
C ASN A 10 22.43 8.70 -13.36
N SER A 11 21.13 8.88 -13.10
CA SER A 11 20.03 8.14 -13.72
C SER A 11 20.16 6.61 -13.65
N LYS A 12 21.03 6.11 -12.76
CA LYS A 12 21.24 4.67 -12.58
C LYS A 12 20.03 4.09 -11.85
N ARG A 13 19.49 3.00 -12.37
CA ARG A 13 18.47 2.22 -11.67
C ARG A 13 19.04 1.62 -10.40
N VAL A 14 18.41 1.93 -9.27
CA VAL A 14 18.79 1.43 -7.94
C VAL A 14 17.81 0.39 -7.42
N GLY A 15 16.58 0.34 -7.96
CA GLY A 15 15.55 -0.57 -7.47
C GLY A 15 14.29 -0.63 -8.33
N MET A 16 13.25 -1.18 -7.74
CA MET A 16 11.88 -1.24 -8.25
C MET A 16 10.90 -0.77 -7.19
N LYS A 17 9.82 -0.14 -7.61
CA LYS A 17 8.69 0.29 -6.78
C LYS A 17 7.41 -0.39 -7.26
N LYS A 18 6.63 -0.93 -6.34
CA LYS A 18 5.32 -1.54 -6.59
C LYS A 18 4.24 -0.88 -5.75
N TYR A 19 3.08 -0.63 -6.36
CA TYR A 19 1.93 -0.05 -5.67
C TYR A 19 0.86 -1.09 -5.41
N PHE A 20 0.24 -0.99 -4.23
CA PHE A 20 -0.87 -1.78 -3.77
C PHE A 20 -1.96 -0.88 -3.17
N VAL A 21 -3.20 -1.34 -3.29
CA VAL A 21 -4.36 -0.74 -2.62
C VAL A 21 -4.98 -1.82 -1.74
N PHE A 22 -5.31 -1.47 -0.50
CA PHE A 22 -5.96 -2.41 0.41
C PHE A 22 -7.46 -2.46 0.14
N HIS A 23 -8.04 -3.63 0.33
CA HIS A 23 -9.47 -3.86 0.26
C HIS A 23 -9.91 -4.52 1.58
N VAL A 24 -11.13 -4.22 2.02
CA VAL A 24 -11.75 -4.83 3.22
C VAL A 24 -12.85 -5.78 2.76
N GLY A 25 -12.89 -6.99 3.32
CA GLY A 25 -13.80 -8.07 2.91
C GLY A 25 -13.07 -9.20 2.18
N GLU A 26 -13.83 -10.22 1.78
CA GLU A 26 -13.32 -11.40 1.06
C GLU A 26 -13.97 -11.47 -0.33
N ASP A 27 -13.18 -11.87 -1.34
CA ASP A 27 -13.61 -12.12 -2.71
C ASP A 27 -14.39 -10.96 -3.38
N ALA A 28 -15.57 -11.27 -3.96
CA ALA A 28 -16.32 -10.40 -4.85
C ALA A 28 -16.97 -9.18 -4.17
N THR A 29 -17.01 -9.16 -2.84
CA THR A 29 -17.57 -8.06 -2.04
C THR A 29 -16.49 -7.15 -1.46
N ALA A 30 -15.21 -7.37 -1.80
CA ALA A 30 -14.12 -6.62 -1.23
C ALA A 30 -14.17 -5.13 -1.62
N ILE A 31 -14.29 -4.25 -0.62
CA ILE A 31 -14.43 -2.81 -0.81
C ILE A 31 -13.04 -2.17 -0.83
N LYS A 32 -12.77 -1.40 -1.88
CA LYS A 32 -11.50 -0.67 -2.03
C LYS A 32 -11.39 0.42 -0.97
N THR A 33 -10.25 0.46 -0.28
CA THR A 33 -9.96 1.50 0.73
C THR A 33 -9.10 2.62 0.16
N ASN A 34 -8.94 3.69 0.94
CA ASN A 34 -7.99 4.77 0.67
C ASN A 34 -6.54 4.43 1.12
N TRP A 35 -6.32 3.25 1.68
CA TRP A 35 -4.99 2.81 2.09
C TRP A 35 -4.16 2.38 0.90
N ILE A 36 -3.00 3.02 0.76
CA ILE A 36 -2.02 2.77 -0.28
C ILE A 36 -0.76 2.21 0.36
N MET A 37 -0.22 1.15 -0.23
CA MET A 37 1.12 0.66 0.07
C MET A 37 2.04 0.82 -1.14
N GLN A 38 3.24 1.32 -0.87
CA GLN A 38 4.34 1.38 -1.82
C GLN A 38 5.44 0.47 -1.31
N GLU A 39 5.72 -0.61 -2.03
CA GLU A 39 6.84 -1.52 -1.76
C GLU A 39 8.04 -1.14 -2.62
N TYR A 40 9.22 -1.08 -2.01
CA TYR A 40 10.48 -0.76 -2.66
C TYR A 40 11.46 -1.92 -2.50
N ARG A 41 11.99 -2.40 -3.64
CA ARG A 41 12.98 -3.48 -3.71
C ARG A 41 14.30 -2.97 -4.29
N LEU A 42 15.41 -3.29 -3.63
CA LEU A 42 16.74 -2.95 -4.12
C LEU A 42 17.15 -3.88 -5.28
N SER A 43 17.78 -3.32 -6.31
CA SER A 43 18.34 -4.11 -7.42
C SER A 43 19.72 -4.68 -7.07
N ASP A 44 19.98 -5.93 -7.43
CA ASP A 44 21.25 -6.62 -7.16
C ASP A 44 22.49 -5.85 -7.68
N SER A 45 22.34 -5.18 -8.83
CA SER A 45 23.38 -4.39 -9.49
C SER A 45 23.73 -3.06 -8.80
N ALA A 46 22.94 -2.61 -7.83
CA ALA A 46 23.24 -1.42 -7.04
C ALA A 46 24.40 -1.67 -6.05
N SER A 47 24.62 -2.93 -5.63
CA SER A 47 25.71 -3.29 -4.72
C SER A 47 27.09 -3.35 -5.40
N SER A 48 27.12 -3.54 -6.72
CA SER A 48 28.35 -3.86 -7.48
C SER A 48 29.27 -2.66 -7.74
N THR A 49 28.89 -1.42 -7.42
CA THR A 49 29.74 -0.24 -7.66
C THR A 49 30.79 0.01 -6.56
N ARG A 50 30.87 -0.82 -5.51
CA ARG A 50 31.92 -0.71 -4.49
C ARG A 50 33.16 -1.52 -4.87
N SER A 51 33.98 -0.92 -5.73
CA SER A 51 35.45 -1.09 -5.88
C SER A 51 36.04 -2.52 -5.80
N SER A 52 36.67 -2.93 -6.90
CA SER A 52 37.44 -4.16 -7.12
C SER A 52 38.71 -4.39 -6.26
N LYS A 53 38.84 -3.86 -5.03
CA LYS A 53 40.08 -4.00 -4.23
C LYS A 53 39.96 -4.10 -2.71
N ARG A 54 38.82 -4.46 -2.12
CA ARG A 54 38.77 -4.66 -0.66
C ARG A 54 38.21 -6.03 -0.28
N LYS A 55 38.87 -6.62 0.73
CA LYS A 55 38.64 -7.91 1.39
C LYS A 55 37.17 -8.35 1.36
N PRO A 56 36.86 -9.66 1.33
CA PRO A 56 35.49 -10.16 1.31
C PRO A 56 34.76 -9.65 2.55
N GLN A 57 34.05 -8.53 2.39
CA GLN A 57 33.03 -8.13 3.34
C GLN A 57 31.91 -9.15 3.21
N PRO A 58 31.26 -9.54 4.32
CA PRO A 58 30.07 -10.38 4.24
C PRO A 58 29.13 -9.70 3.23
N LYS A 59 28.76 -10.43 2.17
CA LYS A 59 27.76 -9.99 1.21
C LYS A 59 26.50 -9.79 2.03
N SER A 60 26.28 -8.56 2.47
CA SER A 60 25.17 -8.27 3.34
C SER A 60 23.92 -8.40 2.50
N ASP A 61 23.04 -9.29 2.94
CA ASP A 61 21.86 -9.76 2.20
C ASP A 61 20.76 -8.69 2.16
N TYR A 62 21.10 -7.44 1.85
CA TYR A 62 20.18 -6.32 1.79
C TYR A 62 19.05 -6.56 0.77
N ASN A 63 19.27 -7.44 -0.22
CA ASN A 63 18.24 -7.86 -1.17
C ASN A 63 17.13 -8.73 -0.56
N LYS A 64 17.29 -9.22 0.69
CA LYS A 64 16.24 -9.96 1.40
C LYS A 64 15.19 -9.05 2.03
N TRP A 65 15.47 -7.75 2.11
CA TRP A 65 14.57 -6.78 2.73
C TRP A 65 13.84 -5.97 1.68
N VAL A 66 12.61 -5.61 1.99
CA VAL A 66 11.82 -4.63 1.25
C VAL A 66 11.48 -3.47 2.18
N ILE A 67 11.35 -2.28 1.61
CA ILE A 67 10.87 -1.11 2.36
C ILE A 67 9.44 -0.86 1.93
N CYS A 68 8.53 -0.74 2.89
CA CYS A 68 7.14 -0.41 2.62
C CYS A 68 6.80 0.97 3.19
N ARG A 69 6.14 1.81 2.39
CA ARG A 69 5.47 3.03 2.85
C ARG A 69 3.98 2.79 2.78
N VAL A 70 3.31 2.88 3.92
CA VAL A 70 1.85 2.75 4.04
C VAL A 70 1.28 4.09 4.45
N TYR A 71 0.24 4.53 3.76
CA TYR A 71 -0.45 5.79 4.07
C TYR A 71 -1.89 5.75 3.56
N GLU A 72 -2.73 6.59 4.15
CA GLU A 72 -4.09 6.85 3.68
C GLU A 72 -4.07 8.06 2.74
N ARG A 73 -4.73 7.96 1.58
CA ARG A 73 -4.94 9.13 0.72
C ARG A 73 -6.13 9.93 1.24
N ASN A 74 -6.02 11.26 1.29
CA ASN A 74 -7.19 12.11 1.49
C ASN A 74 -8.05 12.00 0.24
N GLY A 75 -9.34 11.69 0.42
CA GLY A 75 -10.30 11.54 -0.67
C GLY A 75 -10.68 12.90 -1.23
N GLU A 76 -9.94 13.40 -2.21
CA GLU A 76 -10.43 14.41 -3.13
C GLU A 76 -10.44 13.76 -4.52
N GLU A 77 -11.62 13.71 -5.14
CA GLU A 77 -12.01 13.06 -6.40
C GLU A 77 -12.58 11.63 -6.28
N ASP A 78 -13.88 11.53 -5.93
CA ASP A 78 -14.88 11.11 -6.92
C ASP A 78 -16.21 11.84 -6.69
N ASN A 79 -16.85 12.23 -7.78
CA ASN A 79 -17.97 13.15 -7.84
C ASN A 79 -19.29 12.37 -7.68
N GLY A 80 -19.86 12.39 -6.48
CA GLY A 80 -21.25 11.98 -6.23
C GLY A 80 -21.41 10.95 -5.12
N THR A 81 -21.69 11.44 -3.90
CA THR A 81 -22.56 10.82 -2.89
C THR A 81 -22.43 9.33 -2.56
N GLU A 82 -21.33 8.64 -2.86
CA GLU A 82 -21.06 7.34 -2.27
C GLU A 82 -20.50 7.57 -0.87
N LEU A 83 -21.36 7.32 0.12
CA LEU A 83 -20.96 7.25 1.51
C LEU A 83 -19.77 6.31 1.65
N SER A 84 -18.89 6.61 2.61
CA SER A 84 -17.87 5.64 2.94
C SER A 84 -18.55 4.35 3.35
N CYS A 85 -18.03 3.19 2.94
CA CYS A 85 -18.64 1.91 3.28
C CYS A 85 -18.89 1.74 4.79
N LEU A 86 -18.09 2.37 5.64
CA LEU A 86 -18.32 2.41 7.09
C LEU A 86 -19.57 3.21 7.47
N ASP A 87 -19.87 4.30 6.76
CA ASP A 87 -21.12 5.04 6.93
C ASP A 87 -22.32 4.21 6.46
N GLU A 88 -22.20 3.43 5.39
CA GLU A 88 -23.28 2.51 4.95
C GLU A 88 -23.56 1.41 5.99
N VAL A 89 -22.52 0.80 6.59
CA VAL A 89 -22.73 -0.20 7.67
C VAL A 89 -23.31 0.47 8.92
N PHE A 90 -22.85 1.67 9.23
CA PHE A 90 -23.34 2.44 10.37
C PHE A 90 -24.83 2.79 10.23
N LEU A 91 -25.24 3.31 9.07
CA LEU A 91 -26.64 3.65 8.80
C LEU A 91 -27.55 2.42 8.72
N SER A 92 -27.08 1.32 8.13
CA SER A 92 -27.87 0.07 8.09
C SER A 92 -28.05 -0.59 9.46
N LEU A 93 -27.18 -0.32 10.44
CA LEU A 93 -27.33 -0.78 11.82
C LEU A 93 -28.31 0.06 12.64
N ASP A 94 -28.47 1.35 12.31
CA ASP A 94 -29.39 2.25 13.03
C ASP A 94 -30.86 2.05 12.62
N ASP A 95 -31.15 1.67 11.37
CA ASP A 95 -32.54 1.42 10.90
C ASP A 95 -33.21 0.21 11.58
N ASP A 96 -32.44 -0.77 12.08
CA ASP A 96 -32.97 -1.98 12.74
C ASP A 96 -33.33 -1.76 14.23
N LEU A 97 -32.97 -0.63 14.83
CA LEU A 97 -33.12 -0.40 16.28
C LEU A 97 -34.41 0.31 16.70
N ASP A 98 -35.22 0.81 15.76
CA ASP A 98 -36.45 1.55 16.07
C ASP A 98 -37.72 0.66 16.21
N GLU A 99 -37.64 -0.67 16.07
CA GLU A 99 -38.81 -1.57 16.13
C GLU A 99 -38.93 -2.44 17.40
N ILE A 100 -38.33 -2.05 18.54
CA ILE A 100 -38.66 -2.69 19.83
C ILE A 100 -39.98 -2.15 20.41
N SER A 101 -41.10 -2.58 19.84
CA SER A 101 -42.40 -2.44 20.49
C SER A 101 -42.45 -3.35 21.73
N LEU A 102 -42.45 -2.74 22.92
CA LEU A 102 -42.65 -3.45 24.20
C LEU A 102 -44.08 -4.01 24.24
N PRO A 103 -44.28 -5.30 24.60
CA PRO A 103 -45.62 -5.85 24.77
C PRO A 103 -46.31 -5.23 26.00
N ASN A 104 -47.62 -5.04 25.84
CA ASN A 104 -48.57 -4.37 26.75
C ASN A 104 -48.78 -5.11 28.08
#